data_AF-A0AAW5A7D0-F1
#
_entry.id   AF-A0AAW5A7D0-F1
#
_cell.length_a   1.000
_cell.length_b   1.000
_cell.length_c   1.000
_cell.angle_alpha   90.00
_cell.angle_beta   90.00
_cell.angle_gamma   90.00
#
_symmetry.space_group_name_H-M   'P 1'
#
loop_
_entity.id
_entity.type
_entity.pdbx_description
1 polymer ?
#
loop_
_entity_poly.entity_id
_entity_poly.type
_entity_poly.pdbx_seq_one_letter_code
_entity_poly.pdbx_strand_id
1 'polypeptide(L)' 'MKGVNKSRYPLSLESAVKDQAEGEAKKNRRSLNAELGLLIEEGLKWREIQQSKQAVA' A
#
# COMPACT_ATOMS: atom_id res chain seq x y z
N MET A 1 -1.46 19.69 19.06
CA MET A 1 -1.86 18.95 17.84
C MET A 1 -2.51 17.65 18.28
N LYS A 2 -3.81 17.44 18.03
CA LYS A 2 -4.45 16.15 18.32
C LYS A 2 -3.74 15.08 17.48
N GLY A 3 -3.04 14.16 18.14
CA GLY A 3 -2.34 13.07 17.45
C GLY A 3 -3.33 12.24 16.65
N VAL A 4 -3.04 12.01 15.37
CA VAL A 4 -3.81 11.07 14.54
C VAL A 4 -3.71 9.69 15.20
N ASN A 5 -4.82 9.20 15.75
CA ASN A 5 -4.86 7.88 16.36
C ASN A 5 -4.82 6.84 15.22
N LYS A 6 -3.63 6.28 14.97
CA LYS A 6 -3.46 5.19 14.00
C LYS A 6 -4.02 3.92 14.61
N SER A 7 -5.24 3.53 14.21
CA SER A 7 -5.77 2.20 14.50
C SER A 7 -4.84 1.15 13.88
N ARG A 8 -4.48 0.13 14.67
CA ARG A 8 -3.72 -1.01 14.15
C ARG A 8 -4.68 -1.86 13.32
N TYR A 9 -4.29 -2.14 12.09
CA TYR A 9 -5.00 -3.07 11.21
C TYR A 9 -4.13 -4.31 11.00
N PRO A 10 -4.49 -5.47 11.57
CA PRO A 10 -3.73 -6.70 11.32
C PRO A 10 -3.94 -7.14 9.86
N LEU A 11 -2.84 -7.28 9.12
CA LEU A 11 -2.86 -7.67 7.72
C LEU A 11 -2.22 -9.06 7.57
N SER A 12 -3.01 -10.01 7.08
CA SER A 12 -2.49 -11.33 6.69
C SER A 12 -2.14 -11.30 5.21
N LEU A 13 -0.89 -11.66 4.89
CA LEU A 13 -0.37 -11.70 3.52
C LEU A 13 0.17 -13.09 3.21
N GLU A 14 0.05 -13.50 1.95
CA GLU A 14 0.84 -14.62 1.45
C GLU A 14 2.33 -14.33 1.62
N SER A 15 3.12 -15.37 1.93
CA SER A 15 4.55 -15.22 2.20
C SER A 15 5.29 -14.55 1.04
N ALA A 16 5.00 -14.96 -0.20
CA ALA A 16 5.61 -14.39 -1.39
C ALA A 16 5.35 -12.88 -1.54
N VAL A 17 4.12 -12.43 -1.25
CA VAL A 17 3.75 -11.01 -1.30
C VAL A 17 4.46 -10.21 -0.21
N LYS A 18 4.56 -10.78 0.99
CA LYS A 18 5.29 -10.17 2.11
C LYS A 18 6.78 -10.02 1.78
N ASP A 19 7.41 -11.06 1.25
CA ASP A 19 8.83 -11.06 0.91
C ASP A 19 9.16 -10.01 -0.17
N GLN A 20 8.27 -9.85 -1.15
CA GLN A 20 8.39 -8.79 -2.16
C GLN A 20 8.29 -7.39 -1.53
N ALA A 21 7.30 -7.16 -0.67
CA ALA A 21 7.14 -5.88 0.02
C ALA A 21 8.34 -5.56 0.93
N GLU A 22 8.92 -6.56 1.61
CA GLU A 22 10.16 -6.40 2.38
C GLU A 22 11.36 -6.05 1.50
N GLY A 23 11.44 -6.64 0.30
CA GLY A 23 12.45 -6.29 -0.70
C GLY A 23 12.37 -4.82 -1.11
N GLU A 24 11.18 -4.34 -1.44
CA GLU A 24 10.96 -2.92 -1.80
C GLU A 24 11.23 -1.99 -0.62
N ALA A 25 10.80 -2.35 0.59
CA ALA A 25 11.07 -1.55 1.79
C ALA A 25 12.58 -1.38 2.04
N LYS A 26 13.37 -2.45 1.87
CA LYS A 26 14.83 -2.40 1.99
C LYS A 26 15.47 -1.52 0.92
N LYS A 27 15.04 -1.65 -0.35
CA LYS A 27 15.52 -0.82 -1.47
C LYS A 27 15.26 0.67 -1.22
N ASN A 28 14.06 0.98 -0.74
CA ASN A 28 13.59 2.35 -0.49
C ASN A 28 14.00 2.92 0.88
N ARG A 29 14.74 2.15 1.70
CA ARG A 29 15.18 2.51 3.07
C ARG A 29 14.01 2.93 3.96
N ARG A 30 12.90 2.21 3.89
CA ARG A 30 11.67 2.44 4.65
C ARG A 30 11.36 1.26 5.58
N SER A 31 10.51 1.51 6.57
CA SER A 31 9.91 0.41 7.32
C SER A 31 8.90 -0.31 6.44
N LEU A 32 8.70 -1.61 6.69
CA LEU A 32 7.71 -2.41 5.96
C LEU A 32 6.31 -1.77 6.01
N ASN A 33 5.91 -1.23 7.17
CA ASN A 33 4.60 -0.56 7.30
C ASN A 33 4.48 0.71 6.46
N ALA A 34 5.56 1.50 6.34
CA ALA A 34 5.55 2.69 5.49
C ALA A 34 5.46 2.31 4.01
N GLU A 35 6.19 1.28 3.60
CA GLU A 35 6.15 0.79 2.22
C GLU A 35 4.79 0.17 1.86
N LEU A 36 4.22 -0.66 2.75
CA LEU A 36 2.88 -1.21 2.57
C LEU A 36 1.83 -0.11 2.41
N GLY A 37 1.93 0.97 3.19
CA GLY A 37 1.04 2.12 3.04
C GLY A 37 1.09 2.73 1.64
N LEU A 38 2.31 2.97 1.13
CA LEU A 38 2.50 3.54 -0.21
C LEU A 38 2.01 2.61 -1.32
N LEU A 39 2.34 1.32 -1.25
CA LEU A 39 1.87 0.32 -2.23
C LEU A 39 0.34 0.23 -2.26
N ILE A 40 -0.32 0.31 -1.09
CA ILE A 40 -1.79 0.34 -1.00
C ILE A 40 -2.35 1.61 -1.65
N GLU A 41 -1.81 2.79 -1.33
CA GLU A 41 -2.25 4.07 -1.89
C GLU A 41 -2.08 4.12 -3.42
N GLU A 42 -0.94 3.65 -3.93
CA GLU A 42 -0.68 3.54 -5.37
C GLU A 42 -1.66 2.58 -6.06
N GLY A 43 -1.90 1.41 -5.47
CA GLY A 43 -2.86 0.44 -5.98
C GLY A 43 -4.31 0.95 -5.99
N LEU A 44 -4.70 1.76 -5.00
CA LEU A 44 -6.01 2.42 -4.97
C LEU A 44 -6.14 3.46 -6.07
N LYS A 45 -5.14 4.35 -6.23
CA LYS A 45 -5.11 5.34 -7.30
C LYS A 45 -5.13 4.69 -8.69
N TRP A 46 -4.39 3.59 -8.87
CA TRP A 46 -4.39 2.86 -10.13
C TRP A 46 -5.78 2.33 -10.47
N ARG A 47 -6.50 1.76 -9.49
CA ARG A 47 -7.87 1.26 -9.68
C ARG A 47 -8.86 2.37 -10.03
N GLU A 48 -8.78 3.51 -9.33
CA GLU A 48 -9.61 4.68 -9.61
C GLU A 48 -9.43 5.14 -11.07
N ILE A 49 -8.18 5.27 -11.52
CA ILE A 49 -7.87 5.64 -12.91
C ILE A 49 -8.44 4.63 -13.91
N GLN A 50 -8.35 3.31 -13.64
CA GLN A 50 -8.91 2.31 -14.55
C GLN A 50 -10.44 2.37 -14.62
N GLN A 51 -11.12 2.58 -13.49
CA GLN A 51 -12.57 2.70 -13.45
C GLN A 51 -13.06 3.96 -14.17
N SER A 52 -12.38 5.10 -13.97
CA SER A 52 -12.71 6.33 -14.69
C SER A 52 -12.53 6.18 -16.21
N LYS A 53 -11.54 5.41 -16.67
CA LYS A 53 -11.33 5.13 -18.11
C LYS A 53 -12.41 4.24 -18.71
N GLN A 54 -13.00 3.32 -17.94
CA GLN A 54 -14.10 2.48 -18.41
C GLN A 54 -15.44 3.21 -18.50
N ALA A 55 -15.64 4.30 -17.73
CA ALA A 55 -16.84 5.13 -17.78
C ALA A 55 -16.93 6.07 -19.00
N VAL A 56 -15.91 6.08 -19.87
CA VAL A 56 -15.85 6.92 -21.09
C VAL A 56 -15.98 6.10 -22.38
N ALA A 57 -16.34 4.81 -22.28
CA ALA A 57 -16.55 3.91 -23.42
C ALA A 57 -18.04 3.65 -23.66
#